data_AF-A0A3C0IVI2-F1
#
_entry.id   AF-A0A3C0IVI2-F1
#
_cell.length_a   1.000
_cell.length_b   1.000
_cell.length_c   1.000
_cell.angle_alpha   90.00
_cell.angle_beta   90.00
_cell.angle_gamma   90.00
#
_symmetry.space_group_name_H-M   'P 1'
#
loop_
_entity.id
_entity.type
_entity.pdbx_description
1 polymer ?
#
loop_
_entity_poly.entity_id
_entity_poly.type
_entity_poly.pdbx_seq_one_letter_code
_entity_poly.pdbx_strand_id
1 'polypeptide(L)'
;VSFRGKFAFLSNGYDMHFELASKETDLQDVFTALPPTIVRQLDGLTVNGYTELKASLVGQYIASEQQMPTLAANVKVRNGNITSTIAPSPISHLFLNMNVDMPQCNPDSLNVKIDSIYLTMGQEYLSAIIETKGITNPYINTKVKANIDIEKWTKAIGIQHITAKGLCQIQASANGFYTTAINPNSIRPDTVVTSIPAFNINASISNGYFRYNHLPLAIETFNGKLTAQCNTSQWQDASIQLHAIEAKAGNNRLSGFFNLKNIRNYPIQTQLQLQLNLADIAKIIPIQGYDVKGDIAMQLQANGTYEPHKKRFPKANLTVKTNNVSIRTPYYPRPIERITIDALLRSTTGNYKDITVQVRPIAFLFEKHPFTLKAHVSNWNNLRYNISSNGIIDIGKIYQVFQVPGYQINGSIATNLSLQG
;
A
#
# COMPACT_ATOMS: atom_id res chain seq x y z
N VAL A 1 30.17 -12.03 -30.19
CA VAL A 1 28.77 -11.64 -30.54
C VAL A 1 28.51 -12.03 -32.00
N SER A 2 27.37 -12.63 -32.31
CA SER A 2 26.90 -12.95 -33.66
C SER A 2 25.60 -12.19 -33.94
N PHE A 3 25.51 -11.53 -35.09
CA PHE A 3 24.31 -10.85 -35.56
C PHE A 3 24.00 -11.30 -36.98
N ARG A 4 22.75 -11.71 -37.22
CA ARG A 4 22.22 -12.03 -38.55
C ARG A 4 20.98 -11.17 -38.78
N GLY A 5 21.04 -10.31 -39.79
CA GLY A 5 19.95 -9.40 -40.15
C GLY A 5 19.57 -9.54 -41.61
N LYS A 6 18.28 -9.67 -41.90
CA LYS A 6 17.68 -9.46 -43.21
C LYS A 6 16.52 -8.48 -43.06
N PHE A 7 16.47 -7.50 -43.96
CA PHE A 7 15.37 -6.56 -44.07
C PHE A 7 14.98 -6.47 -45.54
N ALA A 8 13.75 -6.83 -45.88
CA ALA A 8 13.25 -6.75 -47.25
C ALA A 8 11.96 -5.93 -47.33
N PHE A 9 11.87 -5.11 -48.36
CA PHE A 9 10.66 -4.36 -48.70
C PHE A 9 9.68 -5.28 -49.42
N LEU A 10 8.44 -5.32 -48.93
CA LEU A 10 7.31 -5.95 -49.59
C LEU A 10 6.44 -4.85 -50.21
N SER A 11 5.54 -5.19 -51.14
CA SER A 11 4.61 -4.21 -51.72
C SER A 11 3.66 -3.58 -50.70
N ASN A 12 3.40 -4.26 -49.58
CA ASN A 12 2.47 -3.87 -48.52
C ASN A 12 3.12 -3.82 -47.12
N GLY A 13 4.45 -3.90 -47.00
CA GLY A 13 5.09 -4.01 -45.68
C GLY A 13 6.58 -4.32 -45.72
N TYR A 14 7.07 -4.96 -44.64
CA TYR A 14 8.47 -5.35 -44.49
C TYR A 14 8.59 -6.80 -44.02
N ASP A 15 9.57 -7.54 -44.54
CA ASP A 15 10.01 -8.83 -44.02
C ASP A 15 11.29 -8.62 -43.19
N MET A 16 11.22 -8.93 -41.89
CA MET A 16 12.29 -8.71 -40.92
C MET A 16 12.77 -10.04 -40.37
N HIS A 17 14.09 -10.25 -40.41
CA HIS A 17 14.73 -11.37 -39.73
C HIS A 17 15.98 -10.85 -39.04
N PHE A 18 15.84 -10.43 -37.78
CA PHE A 18 16.95 -10.01 -36.94
C PHE A 18 17.17 -11.04 -35.84
N GLU A 19 18.38 -11.58 -35.76
CA GLU A 19 18.82 -12.47 -34.71
C GLU A 19 20.15 -11.98 -34.15
N LEU A 20 20.20 -11.79 -32.84
CA LEU A 20 21.39 -11.49 -32.07
C LEU A 20 21.65 -12.66 -31.13
N ALA A 21 22.87 -13.18 -31.13
CA ALA A 21 23.31 -14.19 -30.18
C ALA A 21 24.69 -13.86 -29.64
N SER A 22 24.81 -13.82 -28.33
CA SER A 22 26.06 -13.75 -27.60
C SER A 22 26.19 -14.97 -26.70
N LYS A 23 27.29 -15.70 -26.85
CA LYS A 23 27.65 -16.82 -25.98
C LYS A 23 28.87 -16.41 -25.17
N GLU A 24 28.80 -16.59 -23.85
CA GLU A 24 29.94 -16.41 -22.93
C GLU A 24 30.66 -15.07 -23.12
N THR A 25 29.90 -13.97 -23.15
CA THR A 25 30.48 -12.63 -23.12
C THR A 25 30.53 -12.07 -21.71
N ASP A 26 31.41 -11.10 -21.52
CA ASP A 26 31.42 -10.32 -20.28
C ASP A 26 30.08 -9.61 -20.12
N LEU A 27 29.54 -9.65 -18.90
CA LEU A 27 28.25 -9.04 -18.58
C LEU A 27 28.25 -7.53 -18.89
N GLN A 28 29.41 -6.88 -18.79
CA GLN A 28 29.61 -5.49 -19.15
C GLN A 28 29.28 -5.19 -20.63
N ASP A 29 29.64 -6.10 -21.54
CA ASP A 29 29.46 -5.89 -22.98
C ASP A 29 27.99 -5.79 -23.36
N VAL A 30 27.11 -6.53 -22.69
CA VAL A 30 25.67 -6.48 -22.95
C VAL A 30 25.08 -5.11 -22.61
N PHE A 31 25.61 -4.43 -21.58
CA PHE A 31 25.12 -3.10 -21.24
C PHE A 31 25.48 -2.05 -22.30
N THR A 32 26.60 -2.22 -23.00
CA THR A 32 26.98 -1.33 -24.10
C THR A 32 26.03 -1.41 -25.30
N ALA A 33 25.29 -2.52 -25.44
CA ALA A 33 24.32 -2.73 -26.51
C ALA A 33 22.93 -2.13 -26.20
N LEU A 34 22.72 -1.59 -24.99
CA LEU A 34 21.44 -1.00 -24.59
C LEU A 34 21.29 0.43 -25.15
N PRO A 35 20.04 0.92 -25.31
CA PRO A 35 19.78 2.31 -25.67
C PRO A 35 20.54 3.30 -24.77
N PRO A 36 21.08 4.42 -25.31
CA PRO A 36 21.88 5.36 -24.54
C PRO A 36 21.20 5.94 -23.29
N THR A 37 19.87 5.98 -23.28
CA THR A 37 19.08 6.39 -22.12
C THR A 37 19.22 5.43 -20.93
N ILE A 38 19.39 4.13 -21.20
CA ILE A 38 19.62 3.10 -20.17
C ILE A 38 21.09 3.10 -19.77
N VAL A 39 22.01 3.25 -20.71
CA VAL A 39 23.47 3.25 -20.44
C VAL A 39 23.85 4.33 -19.42
N ARG A 40 23.30 5.54 -19.53
CA ARG A 40 23.55 6.62 -18.56
C ARG A 40 23.14 6.28 -17.13
N GLN A 41 22.17 5.39 -16.95
CA GLN A 41 21.75 4.94 -15.60
C GLN A 41 22.75 3.96 -14.97
N LEU A 42 23.73 3.48 -15.75
CA LEU A 42 24.75 2.54 -15.32
C LEU A 42 26.09 3.23 -15.01
N ASP A 43 26.19 4.55 -15.18
CA ASP A 43 27.38 5.32 -14.87
C ASP A 43 27.76 5.13 -13.38
N GLY A 44 29.02 4.77 -13.12
CA GLY A 44 29.51 4.50 -11.77
C GLY A 44 29.24 3.08 -11.26
N LEU A 45 28.72 2.19 -12.10
CA LEU A 45 28.62 0.75 -11.84
C LEU A 45 29.76 0.00 -12.53
N THR A 46 30.46 -0.87 -11.79
CA THR A 46 31.32 -1.88 -12.38
C THR A 46 30.58 -3.21 -12.34
N VAL A 47 30.40 -3.84 -13.49
CA VAL A 47 29.67 -5.10 -13.60
C VAL A 47 30.56 -6.16 -14.20
N ASN A 48 30.72 -7.26 -13.47
CA ASN A 48 31.49 -8.44 -13.86
C ASN A 48 30.59 -9.67 -13.91
N GLY A 49 31.04 -10.71 -14.60
CA GLY A 49 30.35 -12.00 -14.69
C GLY A 49 30.08 -12.39 -16.13
N TYR A 50 29.49 -13.56 -16.32
CA TYR A 50 29.23 -14.13 -17.63
C TYR A 50 27.77 -13.97 -18.02
N THR A 51 27.55 -13.66 -19.29
CA THR A 51 26.21 -13.55 -19.84
C THR A 51 26.06 -14.32 -21.15
N GLU A 52 24.91 -14.98 -21.30
CA GLU A 52 24.42 -15.44 -22.59
C GLU A 52 23.19 -14.61 -22.93
N LEU A 53 23.18 -14.04 -24.14
CA LEU A 53 22.06 -13.27 -24.64
C LEU A 53 21.65 -13.84 -25.99
N LYS A 54 20.36 -14.11 -26.17
CA LYS A 54 19.75 -14.27 -27.49
C LYS A 54 18.61 -13.29 -27.58
N ALA A 55 18.50 -12.58 -28.69
CA ALA A 55 17.36 -11.72 -28.97
C ALA A 55 17.00 -11.86 -30.44
N SER A 56 15.71 -11.81 -30.76
CA SER A 56 15.25 -11.88 -32.13
C SER A 56 14.00 -11.03 -32.37
N LEU A 57 13.90 -10.51 -33.60
CA LEU A 57 12.73 -9.86 -34.15
C LEU A 57 12.50 -10.45 -35.55
N VAL A 58 11.57 -11.40 -35.65
CA VAL A 58 11.39 -12.21 -36.85
C VAL A 58 9.93 -12.22 -37.28
N GLY A 59 9.69 -11.96 -38.57
CA GLY A 59 8.38 -11.99 -39.19
C GLY A 59 8.11 -10.74 -40.02
N GLN A 60 6.93 -10.71 -40.62
CA GLN A 60 6.50 -9.59 -41.45
C GLN A 60 5.82 -8.51 -40.61
N TYR A 61 5.99 -7.27 -41.03
CA TYR A 61 5.20 -6.13 -40.59
C TYR A 61 4.31 -5.69 -41.74
N ILE A 62 3.00 -5.89 -41.61
CA ILE A 62 1.98 -5.51 -42.60
C ILE A 62 0.88 -4.76 -41.86
N ALA A 63 0.94 -3.43 -41.89
CA ALA A 63 0.03 -2.58 -41.12
C ALA A 63 -1.45 -2.75 -41.51
N SER A 64 -1.75 -2.96 -42.81
CA SER A 64 -3.11 -3.20 -43.31
C SER A 64 -3.72 -4.52 -42.80
N GLU A 65 -2.88 -5.48 -42.44
CA GLU A 65 -3.29 -6.80 -41.95
C GLU A 65 -3.11 -6.93 -40.43
N GLN A 66 -2.73 -5.83 -39.75
CA GLN A 66 -2.36 -5.79 -38.33
C GLN A 66 -1.31 -6.85 -37.96
N GLN A 67 -0.44 -7.20 -38.91
CA GLN A 67 0.60 -8.18 -38.74
C GLN A 67 1.88 -7.51 -38.25
N MET A 68 2.47 -8.11 -37.24
CA MET A 68 3.69 -7.64 -36.58
C MET A 68 4.68 -8.82 -36.46
N PRO A 69 5.99 -8.55 -36.38
CA PRO A 69 7.00 -9.58 -36.11
C PRO A 69 6.89 -10.13 -34.69
N THR A 70 7.46 -11.30 -34.44
CA THR A 70 7.65 -11.86 -33.10
C THR A 70 8.93 -11.34 -32.48
N LEU A 71 8.83 -10.81 -31.25
CA LEU A 71 9.96 -10.46 -30.41
C LEU A 71 10.25 -11.62 -29.44
N ALA A 72 11.49 -12.08 -29.36
CA ALA A 72 11.92 -13.04 -28.35
C ALA A 72 13.27 -12.65 -27.76
N ALA A 73 13.48 -12.96 -26.47
CA ALA A 73 14.76 -12.79 -25.81
C ALA A 73 15.02 -13.90 -24.78
N ASN A 74 16.26 -14.37 -24.69
CA ASN A 74 16.75 -15.23 -23.63
C ASN A 74 17.98 -14.57 -23.01
N VAL A 75 17.98 -14.41 -21.69
CA VAL A 75 19.10 -13.84 -20.94
C VAL A 75 19.51 -14.81 -19.84
N LYS A 76 20.78 -15.15 -19.78
CA LYS A 76 21.36 -15.88 -18.65
C LYS A 76 22.51 -15.09 -18.08
N VAL A 77 22.55 -14.96 -16.77
CA VAL A 77 23.69 -14.36 -16.04
C VAL A 77 24.24 -15.40 -15.07
N ARG A 78 25.57 -15.53 -15.03
CA ARG A 78 26.31 -16.42 -14.12
C ARG A 78 27.43 -15.66 -13.43
N ASN A 79 27.56 -15.89 -12.13
CA ASN A 79 28.60 -15.27 -11.30
C ASN A 79 28.65 -13.74 -11.45
N GLY A 80 27.48 -13.12 -11.62
CA GLY A 80 27.40 -11.67 -11.77
C GLY A 80 27.79 -10.97 -10.46
N ASN A 81 28.59 -9.93 -10.58
CA ASN A 81 28.97 -9.05 -9.49
C ASN A 81 28.78 -7.60 -9.94
N ILE A 82 28.04 -6.82 -9.16
CA ILE A 82 27.80 -5.40 -9.41
C ILE A 82 28.37 -4.63 -8.23
N THR A 83 29.35 -3.78 -8.50
CA THR A 83 29.87 -2.81 -7.55
C THR A 83 29.45 -1.41 -7.96
N SER A 84 29.19 -0.55 -6.99
CA SER A 84 28.73 0.81 -7.20
C SER A 84 29.42 1.74 -6.21
N THR A 85 29.62 2.99 -6.60
CA THR A 85 30.13 4.04 -5.70
C THR A 85 29.15 4.41 -4.58
N ILE A 86 27.85 4.13 -4.75
CA ILE A 86 26.79 4.48 -3.78
C ILE A 86 26.31 3.29 -2.94
N ALA A 87 26.59 2.05 -3.36
CA ALA A 87 26.19 0.86 -2.62
C ALA A 87 27.18 0.59 -1.47
N PRO A 88 26.70 0.27 -0.26
CA PRO A 88 27.59 0.01 0.88
C PRO A 88 28.34 -1.33 0.78
N SER A 89 27.91 -2.22 -0.11
CA SER A 89 28.51 -3.52 -0.35
C SER A 89 28.19 -3.96 -1.78
N PRO A 90 29.04 -4.80 -2.40
CA PRO A 90 28.78 -5.32 -3.74
C PRO A 90 27.55 -6.24 -3.74
N ILE A 91 26.80 -6.21 -4.84
CA ILE A 91 25.80 -7.25 -5.14
C ILE A 91 26.57 -8.41 -5.79
N SER A 92 26.51 -9.57 -5.16
CA SER A 92 27.27 -10.76 -5.55
C SER A 92 26.34 -11.92 -5.85
N HIS A 93 26.89 -12.96 -6.50
CA HIS A 93 26.16 -14.18 -6.85
C HIS A 93 24.93 -13.91 -7.72
N LEU A 94 24.95 -12.85 -8.53
CA LEU A 94 23.85 -12.57 -9.44
C LEU A 94 23.76 -13.72 -10.45
N PHE A 95 22.64 -14.44 -10.35
CA PHE A 95 22.24 -15.51 -11.23
C PHE A 95 20.89 -15.15 -11.83
N LEU A 96 20.76 -15.27 -13.15
CA LEU A 96 19.51 -15.00 -13.86
C LEU A 96 19.30 -16.05 -14.95
N ASN A 97 18.07 -16.54 -15.08
CA ASN A 97 17.56 -17.26 -16.25
C ASN A 97 16.23 -16.63 -16.64
N MET A 98 16.23 -15.82 -17.70
CA MET A 98 15.07 -15.11 -18.18
C MET A 98 14.77 -15.50 -19.62
N ASN A 99 13.49 -15.71 -19.92
CA ASN A 99 12.94 -15.86 -21.25
C ASN A 99 11.82 -14.84 -21.42
N VAL A 100 11.79 -14.20 -22.59
CA VAL A 100 10.73 -13.30 -23.02
C VAL A 100 10.30 -13.73 -24.42
N ASP A 101 9.01 -13.84 -24.64
CA ASP A 101 8.42 -14.12 -25.94
C ASP A 101 7.19 -13.24 -26.11
N MET A 102 7.08 -12.53 -27.22
CA MET A 102 5.96 -11.66 -27.54
C MET A 102 5.60 -11.87 -29.03
N PRO A 103 4.84 -12.93 -29.33
CA PRO A 103 4.37 -13.23 -30.67
C PRO A 103 3.64 -12.04 -31.27
N GLN A 104 3.97 -11.72 -32.52
CA GLN A 104 3.39 -10.58 -33.24
C GLN A 104 3.46 -9.26 -32.47
N CYS A 105 4.48 -9.07 -31.62
CA CYS A 105 4.60 -7.92 -30.73
C CYS A 105 3.28 -7.57 -30.00
N ASN A 106 2.42 -8.57 -29.76
CA ASN A 106 1.13 -8.39 -29.15
C ASN A 106 1.32 -8.38 -27.63
N PRO A 107 1.00 -7.27 -26.94
CA PRO A 107 1.20 -7.17 -25.49
C PRO A 107 0.45 -8.26 -24.71
N ASP A 108 -0.71 -8.72 -25.18
CA ASP A 108 -1.47 -9.79 -24.52
C ASP A 108 -0.95 -11.20 -24.80
N SER A 109 0.00 -11.34 -25.72
CA SER A 109 0.76 -12.57 -25.94
C SER A 109 2.11 -12.55 -25.24
N LEU A 110 2.49 -11.44 -24.58
CA LEU A 110 3.76 -11.32 -23.85
C LEU A 110 3.86 -12.41 -22.78
N ASN A 111 4.87 -13.25 -22.89
CA ASN A 111 5.26 -14.23 -21.90
C ASN A 111 6.63 -13.85 -21.34
N VAL A 112 6.73 -13.70 -20.03
CA VAL A 112 7.99 -13.45 -19.33
C VAL A 112 8.17 -14.55 -18.31
N LYS A 113 9.25 -15.31 -18.43
CA LYS A 113 9.61 -16.41 -17.53
C LYS A 113 11.00 -16.22 -16.97
N ILE A 114 11.09 -15.89 -15.69
CA ILE A 114 12.30 -15.88 -14.89
C ILE A 114 12.32 -17.17 -14.07
N ASP A 115 12.98 -18.20 -14.60
CA ASP A 115 13.08 -19.51 -13.96
C ASP A 115 13.88 -19.44 -12.65
N SER A 116 14.79 -18.48 -12.55
CA SER A 116 15.59 -18.22 -11.37
C SER A 116 16.19 -16.83 -11.45
N ILE A 117 15.96 -16.03 -10.42
CA ILE A 117 16.81 -14.90 -10.06
C ILE A 117 17.33 -15.12 -8.65
N TYR A 118 18.64 -15.00 -8.45
CA TYR A 118 19.28 -15.07 -7.15
C TYR A 118 20.38 -14.03 -7.08
N LEU A 119 20.48 -13.35 -5.94
CA LEU A 119 21.51 -12.36 -5.69
C LEU A 119 21.68 -12.15 -4.19
N THR A 120 22.87 -11.70 -3.80
CA THR A 120 23.26 -11.48 -2.39
C THR A 120 23.93 -10.14 -2.22
N MET A 121 23.89 -9.59 -1.02
CA MET A 121 24.72 -8.47 -0.59
C MET A 121 25.15 -8.77 0.84
N GLY A 122 26.41 -9.10 1.07
CA GLY A 122 26.85 -9.62 2.36
C GLY A 122 26.11 -10.91 2.76
N GLN A 123 25.38 -10.88 3.88
CA GLN A 123 24.58 -12.01 4.39
C GLN A 123 23.10 -11.95 3.93
N GLU A 124 22.71 -10.87 3.26
CA GLU A 124 21.38 -10.67 2.73
C GLU A 124 21.22 -11.35 1.36
N TYR A 125 19.99 -11.78 1.03
CA TYR A 125 19.70 -12.43 -0.23
C TYR A 125 18.31 -12.12 -0.75
N LEU A 126 18.15 -12.25 -2.07
CA LEU A 126 16.89 -12.30 -2.78
C LEU A 126 16.90 -13.50 -3.71
N SER A 127 15.82 -14.28 -3.69
CA SER A 127 15.57 -15.37 -4.62
C SER A 127 14.15 -15.26 -5.14
N ALA A 128 13.96 -15.35 -6.45
CA ALA A 128 12.63 -15.41 -7.02
C ALA A 128 12.54 -16.30 -8.27
N ILE A 129 11.33 -16.78 -8.51
CA ILE A 129 10.86 -17.39 -9.75
C ILE A 129 9.62 -16.60 -10.16
N ILE A 130 9.53 -16.17 -11.40
CA ILE A 130 8.43 -15.33 -11.90
C ILE A 130 8.03 -15.84 -13.28
N GLU A 131 6.75 -16.04 -13.50
CA GLU A 131 6.16 -16.34 -14.79
C GLU A 131 4.91 -15.49 -14.95
N THR A 132 4.85 -14.71 -16.03
CA THR A 132 3.70 -13.87 -16.35
C THR A 132 3.32 -14.00 -17.81
N LYS A 133 2.02 -14.06 -18.09
CA LYS A 133 1.50 -14.14 -19.46
C LYS A 133 0.36 -13.14 -19.68
N GLY A 134 0.49 -12.30 -20.70
CA GLY A 134 -0.43 -11.23 -21.07
C GLY A 134 -0.32 -9.99 -20.19
N ILE A 135 -0.98 -8.89 -20.60
CA ILE A 135 -0.97 -7.62 -19.85
C ILE A 135 -2.38 -7.25 -19.37
N THR A 136 -3.41 -7.42 -20.20
CA THR A 136 -4.80 -7.05 -19.88
C THR A 136 -5.38 -7.93 -18.77
N ASN A 137 -5.17 -9.25 -18.87
CA ASN A 137 -5.62 -10.24 -17.89
C ASN A 137 -4.46 -11.18 -17.56
N PRO A 138 -3.46 -10.69 -16.81
CA PRO A 138 -2.20 -11.40 -16.69
C PRO A 138 -2.38 -12.67 -15.87
N TYR A 139 -1.87 -13.79 -16.38
CA TYR A 139 -1.50 -14.91 -15.54
C TYR A 139 -0.24 -14.53 -14.76
N ILE A 140 -0.20 -14.84 -13.47
CA ILE A 140 0.92 -14.56 -12.58
C ILE A 140 1.22 -15.83 -11.80
N ASN A 141 2.45 -16.32 -11.88
CA ASN A 141 2.98 -17.41 -11.07
C ASN A 141 4.34 -16.98 -10.52
N THR A 142 4.44 -16.80 -9.21
CA THR A 142 5.64 -16.28 -8.59
C THR A 142 5.91 -16.92 -7.24
N LYS A 143 7.19 -17.05 -6.90
CA LYS A 143 7.70 -17.38 -5.58
C LYS A 143 8.86 -16.46 -5.29
N VAL A 144 8.83 -15.77 -4.16
CA VAL A 144 9.85 -14.82 -3.71
C VAL A 144 10.27 -15.18 -2.29
N LYS A 145 11.58 -15.24 -2.05
CA LYS A 145 12.16 -15.36 -0.72
C LYS A 145 13.27 -14.32 -0.60
N ALA A 146 13.20 -13.49 0.44
CA ALA A 146 14.18 -12.45 0.65
C ALA A 146 14.48 -12.25 2.14
N ASN A 147 15.74 -11.94 2.44
CA ASN A 147 16.22 -11.44 3.72
C ASN A 147 17.09 -10.21 3.43
N ILE A 148 16.61 -9.03 3.78
CA ILE A 148 17.05 -7.74 3.26
C ILE A 148 17.33 -6.78 4.42
N ASP A 149 18.50 -6.17 4.42
CA ASP A 149 18.79 -4.96 5.18
C ASP A 149 18.32 -3.75 4.37
N ILE A 150 17.22 -3.14 4.79
CA ILE A 150 16.56 -2.06 4.05
C ILE A 150 17.53 -0.89 3.80
N GLU A 151 18.41 -0.58 4.76
CA GLU A 151 19.35 0.54 4.60
C GLU A 151 20.36 0.24 3.49
N LYS A 152 20.89 -0.98 3.45
CA LYS A 152 21.83 -1.35 2.38
C LYS A 152 21.15 -1.37 1.01
N TRP A 153 19.98 -1.98 0.93
CA TRP A 153 19.28 -2.16 -0.34
C TRP A 153 18.79 -0.83 -0.91
N THR A 154 18.20 0.06 -0.10
CA THR A 154 17.75 1.38 -0.56
C THR A 154 18.91 2.24 -1.09
N LYS A 155 20.09 2.18 -0.47
CA LYS A 155 21.31 2.80 -0.99
C LYS A 155 21.76 2.17 -2.31
N ALA A 156 21.76 0.84 -2.40
CA ALA A 156 22.22 0.12 -3.58
C ALA A 156 21.38 0.42 -4.85
N ILE A 157 20.06 0.59 -4.69
CA ILE A 157 19.16 0.96 -5.80
C ILE A 157 18.99 2.48 -5.99
N GLY A 158 19.74 3.28 -5.24
CA GLY A 158 19.75 4.73 -5.38
C GLY A 158 18.43 5.43 -5.02
N ILE A 159 17.65 4.87 -4.09
CA ILE A 159 16.45 5.58 -3.61
C ILE A 159 16.87 6.82 -2.84
N GLN A 160 16.46 7.98 -3.36
CA GLN A 160 16.70 9.29 -2.76
C GLN A 160 15.47 9.74 -1.95
N HIS A 161 15.63 10.79 -1.15
CA HIS A 161 14.57 11.46 -0.36
C HIS A 161 13.98 10.69 0.84
N ILE A 162 14.34 9.42 1.03
CA ILE A 162 14.02 8.68 2.26
C ILE A 162 15.27 8.13 2.93
N THR A 163 15.19 7.97 4.24
CA THR A 163 16.11 7.18 5.05
C THR A 163 15.31 6.06 5.69
N ALA A 164 15.56 4.83 5.26
CA ALA A 164 14.87 3.65 5.77
C ALA A 164 15.88 2.62 6.28
N LYS A 165 15.56 1.98 7.40
CA LYS A 165 16.37 0.91 8.01
C LYS A 165 15.47 -0.21 8.52
N GLY A 166 16.09 -1.35 8.78
CA GLY A 166 15.44 -2.52 9.36
C GLY A 166 15.82 -3.79 8.63
N LEU A 167 15.72 -4.91 9.34
CA LEU A 167 15.90 -6.23 8.75
C LEU A 167 14.53 -6.74 8.33
N CYS A 168 14.35 -6.97 7.05
CA CYS A 168 13.09 -7.42 6.45
C CYS A 168 13.23 -8.84 5.91
N GLN A 169 12.31 -9.71 6.31
CA GLN A 169 12.18 -11.05 5.74
C GLN A 169 10.87 -11.13 4.99
N ILE A 170 10.90 -11.66 3.77
CA ILE A 170 9.73 -11.82 2.90
C ILE A 170 9.74 -13.24 2.35
N GLN A 171 8.59 -13.90 2.46
CA GLN A 171 8.26 -15.12 1.74
C GLN A 171 6.91 -14.91 1.09
N ALA A 172 6.88 -14.84 -0.23
CA ALA A 172 5.65 -14.60 -0.98
C ALA A 172 5.50 -15.63 -2.10
N SER A 173 4.26 -15.99 -2.39
CA SER A 173 3.91 -16.76 -3.57
C SER A 173 2.56 -16.30 -4.09
N ALA A 174 2.38 -16.36 -5.41
CA ALA A 174 1.09 -16.14 -6.04
C ALA A 174 0.96 -17.02 -7.29
N ASN A 175 -0.24 -17.52 -7.57
CA ASN A 175 -0.56 -18.30 -8.75
C ASN A 175 -2.00 -18.04 -9.19
N GLY A 176 -2.19 -17.58 -10.42
CA GLY A 176 -3.50 -17.47 -11.05
C GLY A 176 -3.62 -16.22 -11.91
N PHE A 177 -4.82 -15.95 -12.38
CA PHE A 177 -5.11 -14.77 -13.20
C PHE A 177 -5.57 -13.60 -12.34
N TYR A 178 -5.06 -12.42 -12.66
CA TYR A 178 -5.72 -11.17 -12.32
C TYR A 178 -6.68 -10.82 -13.47
N THR A 179 -7.97 -10.71 -13.19
CA THR A 179 -8.96 -10.34 -14.22
C THR A 179 -9.88 -9.24 -13.73
N THR A 180 -10.27 -8.39 -14.67
CA THR A 180 -11.30 -7.37 -14.47
C THR A 180 -12.43 -7.55 -15.48
N ALA A 181 -13.63 -7.11 -15.11
CA ALA A 181 -14.78 -7.08 -16.00
C ALA A 181 -15.52 -5.75 -15.85
N ILE A 182 -16.30 -5.37 -16.85
CA ILE A 182 -17.20 -4.22 -16.75
C ILE A 182 -18.18 -4.46 -15.60
N ASN A 183 -18.36 -3.45 -14.76
CA ASN A 183 -19.31 -3.49 -13.66
C ASN A 183 -20.75 -3.56 -14.22
N PRO A 184 -21.48 -4.67 -14.06
CA PRO A 184 -22.83 -4.80 -14.60
C PRO A 184 -23.83 -3.85 -13.93
N ASN A 185 -23.48 -3.31 -12.75
CA ASN A 185 -24.32 -2.40 -11.98
C ASN A 185 -24.02 -0.92 -12.25
N SER A 186 -23.04 -0.61 -13.10
CA SER A 186 -22.69 0.76 -13.44
C SER A 186 -23.20 1.12 -14.83
N ILE A 187 -23.92 2.23 -14.91
CA ILE A 187 -24.36 2.83 -16.19
C ILE A 187 -23.18 3.51 -16.91
N ARG A 188 -22.12 3.87 -16.17
CA ARG A 188 -20.87 4.44 -16.71
C ARG A 188 -19.80 3.35 -16.84
N PRO A 189 -18.86 3.46 -17.79
CA PRO A 189 -17.73 2.56 -17.87
C PRO A 189 -16.99 2.51 -16.53
N ASP A 190 -17.09 1.37 -15.85
CA ASP A 190 -16.46 1.07 -14.57
C ASP A 190 -16.02 -0.39 -14.61
N THR A 191 -14.85 -0.69 -14.05
CA THR A 191 -14.24 -2.01 -14.07
C THR A 191 -14.12 -2.55 -12.67
N VAL A 192 -14.55 -3.80 -12.46
CA VAL A 192 -14.46 -4.49 -11.18
C VAL A 192 -13.50 -5.66 -11.29
N VAL A 193 -12.77 -5.92 -10.19
CA VAL A 193 -11.90 -7.09 -10.08
C VAL A 193 -12.75 -8.35 -9.90
N THR A 194 -12.62 -9.29 -10.82
CA THR A 194 -13.35 -10.57 -10.82
C THR A 194 -12.52 -11.74 -10.34
N SER A 195 -11.19 -11.66 -10.48
CA SER A 195 -10.26 -12.67 -9.99
C SER A 195 -8.94 -12.04 -9.59
N ILE A 196 -8.32 -12.60 -8.56
CA ILE A 196 -6.91 -12.36 -8.23
C ILE A 196 -6.16 -13.70 -8.21
N PRO A 197 -4.83 -13.70 -8.40
CA PRO A 197 -4.02 -14.88 -8.12
C PRO A 197 -4.23 -15.35 -6.68
N ALA A 198 -4.33 -16.66 -6.47
CA ALA A 198 -4.24 -17.21 -5.12
C ALA A 198 -2.84 -16.90 -4.59
N PHE A 199 -2.71 -16.41 -3.36
CA PHE A 199 -1.44 -15.93 -2.82
C PHE A 199 -1.23 -16.30 -1.36
N ASN A 200 0.04 -16.33 -0.97
CA ASN A 200 0.48 -16.40 0.41
C ASN A 200 1.68 -15.47 0.59
N ILE A 201 1.62 -14.59 1.59
CA ILE A 201 2.66 -13.61 1.92
C ILE A 201 2.92 -13.71 3.41
N ASN A 202 4.17 -13.95 3.79
CA ASN A 202 4.68 -13.77 5.13
C ASN A 202 5.79 -12.72 5.08
N ALA A 203 5.63 -11.65 5.84
CA ALA A 203 6.62 -10.60 5.94
C ALA A 203 6.88 -10.26 7.41
N SER A 204 8.13 -9.98 7.74
CA SER A 204 8.49 -9.41 9.03
C SER A 204 9.50 -8.30 8.87
N ILE A 205 9.49 -7.39 9.82
CA ILE A 205 10.48 -6.32 9.95
C ILE A 205 10.85 -6.15 11.42
N SER A 206 12.14 -6.07 11.67
CA SER A 206 12.70 -5.76 12.98
C SER A 206 13.64 -4.56 12.89
N ASN A 207 13.68 -3.79 13.99
CA ASN A 207 14.49 -2.59 14.12
C ASN A 207 14.24 -1.58 12.97
N GLY A 208 12.97 -1.46 12.56
CA GLY A 208 12.57 -0.57 11.48
C GLY A 208 12.75 0.89 11.85
N TYR A 209 13.27 1.69 10.93
CA TYR A 209 13.34 3.15 11.02
C TYR A 209 12.89 3.71 9.68
N PHE A 210 12.10 4.79 9.69
CA PHE A 210 11.68 5.46 8.47
C PHE A 210 11.63 6.97 8.66
N ARG A 211 12.31 7.69 7.78
CA ARG A 211 12.25 9.14 7.68
C ARG A 211 12.13 9.55 6.23
N TYR A 212 11.19 10.43 5.93
CA TYR A 212 11.24 11.18 4.69
C TYR A 212 12.08 12.43 4.92
N ASN A 213 13.10 12.66 4.10
CA ASN A 213 14.18 13.61 4.39
C ASN A 213 13.71 15.07 4.54
N HIS A 214 12.66 15.49 3.83
CA HIS A 214 12.06 16.83 4.00
C HIS A 214 11.18 16.99 5.24
N LEU A 215 10.88 15.91 5.97
CA LEU A 215 10.03 15.95 7.15
C LEU A 215 10.87 16.02 8.43
N PRO A 216 10.42 16.80 9.42
CA PRO A 216 11.18 17.04 10.64
C PRO A 216 11.21 15.84 11.60
N LEU A 217 10.23 14.93 11.54
CA LEU A 217 10.15 13.79 12.45
C LEU A 217 10.17 12.45 11.70
N ALA A 218 10.79 11.45 12.30
CA ALA A 218 10.89 10.09 11.80
C ALA A 218 10.01 9.13 12.60
N ILE A 219 9.65 8.00 11.98
CA ILE A 219 9.27 6.79 12.72
C ILE A 219 10.58 6.17 13.20
N GLU A 220 10.84 6.31 14.50
CA GLU A 220 12.10 5.95 15.16
C GLU A 220 12.28 4.45 15.27
N THR A 221 11.20 3.75 15.65
CA THR A 221 11.16 2.30 15.74
C THR A 221 9.86 1.79 15.16
N PHE A 222 9.96 0.69 14.41
CA PHE A 222 8.82 -0.04 13.87
C PHE A 222 9.15 -1.52 13.78
N ASN A 223 8.33 -2.36 14.40
CA ASN A 223 8.42 -3.81 14.33
C ASN A 223 7.07 -4.37 13.92
N GLY A 224 7.08 -5.38 13.06
CA GLY A 224 5.84 -5.96 12.57
C GLY A 224 6.03 -7.36 11.99
N LYS A 225 4.98 -8.18 12.13
CA LYS A 225 4.87 -9.46 11.43
C LYS A 225 3.50 -9.57 10.78
N LEU A 226 3.50 -9.73 9.46
CA LEU A 226 2.34 -9.81 8.60
C LEU A 226 2.25 -11.20 7.97
N THR A 227 1.07 -11.78 8.00
CA THR A 227 0.66 -12.87 7.11
C THR A 227 -0.55 -12.41 6.32
N ALA A 228 -0.53 -12.52 5.00
CA ALA A 228 -1.67 -12.29 4.14
C ALA A 228 -1.82 -13.47 3.18
N GLN A 229 -3.05 -13.91 2.96
CA GLN A 229 -3.28 -15.06 2.06
C GLN A 229 -4.67 -15.02 1.44
N CYS A 230 -4.77 -15.57 0.24
CA CYS A 230 -6.02 -15.89 -0.44
C CYS A 230 -5.83 -17.23 -1.13
N ASN A 231 -6.47 -18.28 -0.62
CA ASN A 231 -6.32 -19.64 -1.16
C ASN A 231 -7.24 -19.91 -2.36
N THR A 232 -8.07 -18.93 -2.71
CA THR A 232 -8.99 -18.95 -3.84
C THR A 232 -8.62 -17.83 -4.80
N SER A 233 -9.24 -17.80 -5.97
CA SER A 233 -9.14 -16.65 -6.89
C SER A 233 -10.12 -15.52 -6.56
N GLN A 234 -10.91 -15.66 -5.50
CA GLN A 234 -11.93 -14.69 -5.09
C GLN A 234 -11.33 -13.74 -4.07
N TRP A 235 -11.11 -12.48 -4.44
CA TRP A 235 -10.46 -11.49 -3.58
C TRP A 235 -11.19 -11.28 -2.24
N GLN A 236 -12.48 -11.59 -2.16
CA GLN A 236 -13.25 -11.49 -0.93
C GLN A 236 -12.83 -12.54 0.12
N ASP A 237 -12.16 -13.62 -0.28
CA ASP A 237 -11.61 -14.63 0.63
C ASP A 237 -10.24 -14.24 1.21
N ALA A 238 -9.67 -13.13 0.76
CA ALA A 238 -8.37 -12.66 1.24
C ALA A 238 -8.41 -12.39 2.75
N SER A 239 -7.40 -12.89 3.45
CA SER A 239 -7.23 -12.74 4.89
C SER A 239 -5.92 -12.01 5.21
N ILE A 240 -5.92 -11.28 6.31
CA ILE A 240 -4.79 -10.45 6.75
C ILE A 240 -4.61 -10.65 8.26
N GLN A 241 -3.38 -10.95 8.68
CA GLN A 241 -2.97 -11.10 10.07
C GLN A 241 -1.72 -10.28 10.33
N LEU A 242 -1.88 -9.20 11.07
CA LEU A 242 -0.81 -8.46 11.71
C LEU A 242 -0.64 -9.04 13.12
N HIS A 243 0.31 -9.96 13.29
CA HIS A 243 0.50 -10.73 14.54
C HIS A 243 0.88 -9.84 15.71
N ALA A 244 1.75 -8.88 15.46
CA ALA A 244 2.13 -7.83 16.37
C ALA A 244 2.58 -6.63 15.54
N ILE A 245 2.27 -5.44 16.04
CA ILE A 245 2.78 -4.18 15.54
C ILE A 245 3.23 -3.34 16.72
N GLU A 246 4.38 -2.71 16.59
CA GLU A 246 4.87 -1.71 17.52
C GLU A 246 5.51 -0.59 16.71
N ALA A 247 5.14 0.65 17.00
CA ALA A 247 5.76 1.81 16.38
C ALA A 247 5.92 2.96 17.37
N LYS A 248 7.01 3.71 17.23
CA LYS A 248 7.29 4.93 18.00
C LYS A 248 7.77 6.04 17.07
N ALA A 249 7.26 7.25 17.29
CA ALA A 249 7.70 8.44 16.57
C ALA A 249 7.53 9.69 17.46
N GLY A 250 8.61 10.25 18.00
CA GLY A 250 8.52 11.30 19.01
C GLY A 250 7.72 10.85 20.22
N ASN A 251 6.66 11.59 20.56
CA ASN A 251 5.75 11.24 21.66
C ASN A 251 4.65 10.24 21.26
N ASN A 252 4.63 9.81 20.00
CA ASN A 252 3.63 8.88 19.50
C ASN A 252 4.02 7.42 19.74
N ARG A 253 3.06 6.60 20.14
CA ARG A 253 3.19 5.15 20.26
C ARG A 253 1.97 4.44 19.69
N LEU A 254 2.23 3.33 19.02
CA LEU A 254 1.25 2.38 18.52
C LEU A 254 1.70 0.99 18.93
N SER A 255 0.80 0.19 19.49
CA SER A 255 1.02 -1.25 19.67
C SER A 255 -0.28 -2.05 19.50
N GLY A 256 -0.16 -3.30 19.09
CA GLY A 256 -1.33 -4.18 18.99
C GLY A 256 -1.20 -5.33 18.00
N PHE A 257 -2.35 -5.91 17.66
CA PHE A 257 -2.50 -6.89 16.60
C PHE A 257 -3.83 -6.67 15.86
N PHE A 258 -3.90 -7.17 14.63
CA PHE A 258 -5.11 -7.11 13.81
C PHE A 258 -5.24 -8.38 12.98
N ASN A 259 -6.39 -9.02 13.02
CA ASN A 259 -6.71 -10.20 12.24
C ASN A 259 -8.05 -9.99 11.53
N LEU A 260 -8.05 -10.18 10.22
CA LEU A 260 -9.21 -10.18 9.34
C LEU A 260 -9.24 -11.54 8.63
N LYS A 261 -10.23 -12.38 8.90
CA LYS A 261 -10.26 -13.72 8.28
C LYS A 261 -10.75 -13.73 6.83
N ASN A 262 -11.52 -12.74 6.39
CA ASN A 262 -11.94 -12.54 4.99
C ASN A 262 -12.54 -11.13 4.81
N ILE A 263 -12.78 -10.72 3.57
CA ILE A 263 -13.41 -9.45 3.19
C ILE A 263 -14.92 -9.60 2.89
N ARG A 264 -15.46 -10.83 2.84
CA ARG A 264 -16.91 -11.09 2.62
C ARG A 264 -17.79 -10.53 3.74
N ASN A 265 -17.42 -10.83 4.98
CA ASN A 265 -18.21 -10.48 6.17
C ASN A 265 -17.36 -9.94 7.33
N TYR A 266 -16.12 -9.54 7.03
CA TYR A 266 -15.20 -8.88 7.95
C TYR A 266 -15.14 -9.48 9.37
N PRO A 267 -14.88 -10.78 9.52
CA PRO A 267 -14.59 -11.37 10.83
C PRO A 267 -13.26 -10.82 11.32
N ILE A 268 -13.32 -9.92 12.30
CA ILE A 268 -12.18 -9.24 12.88
C ILE A 268 -11.86 -9.74 14.28
N GLN A 269 -10.57 -9.77 14.61
CA GLN A 269 -10.07 -9.85 15.97
C GLN A 269 -8.90 -8.88 16.10
N THR A 270 -8.96 -7.95 17.05
CA THR A 270 -7.93 -6.92 17.21
C THR A 270 -7.83 -6.45 18.66
N GLN A 271 -6.61 -6.11 19.05
CA GLN A 271 -6.32 -5.28 20.20
C GLN A 271 -5.35 -4.20 19.75
N LEU A 272 -5.68 -2.94 20.00
CA LEU A 272 -4.91 -1.79 19.54
C LEU A 272 -4.81 -0.78 20.68
N GLN A 273 -3.60 -0.27 20.90
CA GLN A 273 -3.33 0.84 21.80
C GLN A 273 -2.56 1.92 21.05
N LEU A 274 -3.05 3.16 21.17
CA LEU A 274 -2.53 4.33 20.51
C LEU A 274 -2.36 5.47 21.52
N GLN A 275 -1.23 6.15 21.44
CA GLN A 275 -0.97 7.43 22.08
C GLN A 275 -0.40 8.34 21.02
N LEU A 276 -1.13 9.37 20.64
CA LEU A 276 -0.76 10.28 19.55
C LEU A 276 -0.64 11.70 20.08
N ASN A 277 0.44 12.38 19.74
CA ASN A 277 0.57 13.82 19.75
C ASN A 277 0.42 14.32 18.31
N LEU A 278 -0.67 15.02 18.02
CA LEU A 278 -1.05 15.38 16.65
C LEU A 278 -0.09 16.39 16.01
N ALA A 279 0.57 17.22 16.82
CA ALA A 279 1.61 18.13 16.32
C ALA A 279 2.84 17.36 15.84
N ASP A 280 3.19 16.25 16.49
CA ASP A 280 4.25 15.33 16.03
C ASP A 280 3.78 14.52 14.82
N ILE A 281 2.53 14.08 14.74
CA ILE A 281 2.00 13.40 13.53
C ILE A 281 2.09 14.30 12.30
N ALA A 282 1.74 15.59 12.42
CA ALA A 282 1.87 16.55 11.32
C ALA A 282 3.32 16.73 10.84
N LYS A 283 4.31 16.43 11.69
CA LYS A 283 5.75 16.42 11.35
C LYS A 283 6.21 15.14 10.64
N ILE A 284 5.39 14.08 10.61
CA ILE A 284 5.69 12.78 9.98
C ILE A 284 4.85 12.59 8.71
N ILE A 285 3.59 13.03 8.73
CA ILE A 285 2.64 12.93 7.61
C ILE A 285 1.82 14.23 7.59
N PRO A 286 2.34 15.30 6.98
CA PRO A 286 1.59 16.55 6.87
C PRO A 286 0.38 16.37 5.95
N ILE A 287 -0.78 16.85 6.38
CA ILE A 287 -1.98 16.94 5.55
C ILE A 287 -2.12 18.39 5.11
N GLN A 288 -1.93 18.65 3.82
CA GLN A 288 -1.95 20.01 3.28
C GLN A 288 -3.26 20.73 3.60
N GLY A 289 -3.15 21.95 4.13
CA GLY A 289 -4.31 22.78 4.49
C GLY A 289 -4.89 22.49 5.88
N TYR A 290 -4.45 21.44 6.57
CA TYR A 290 -4.88 21.12 7.92
C TYR A 290 -3.82 21.52 8.94
N ASP A 291 -4.23 22.12 10.05
CA ASP A 291 -3.40 22.32 11.24
C ASP A 291 -4.08 21.60 12.40
N VAL A 292 -3.44 20.56 12.93
CA VAL A 292 -3.99 19.69 13.96
C VAL A 292 -3.00 19.55 15.11
N LYS A 293 -3.47 19.77 16.33
CA LYS A 293 -2.66 19.73 17.56
C LYS A 293 -3.43 19.07 18.68
N GLY A 294 -2.72 18.72 19.76
CA GLY A 294 -3.26 18.08 20.96
C GLY A 294 -2.98 16.58 20.99
N ASP A 295 -3.48 15.93 22.04
CA ASP A 295 -3.18 14.53 22.30
C ASP A 295 -4.42 13.64 22.14
N ILE A 296 -4.22 12.43 21.61
CA ILE A 296 -5.25 11.39 21.49
C ILE A 296 -4.71 10.10 22.12
N ALA A 297 -5.45 9.52 23.05
CA ALA A 297 -5.24 8.16 23.52
C ALA A 297 -6.43 7.29 23.12
N MET A 298 -6.16 6.14 22.52
CA MET A 298 -7.17 5.17 22.13
C MET A 298 -6.78 3.77 22.56
N GLN A 299 -7.75 3.02 23.09
CA GLN A 299 -7.62 1.57 23.30
C GLN A 299 -8.83 0.90 22.66
N LEU A 300 -8.59 -0.05 21.76
CA LEU A 300 -9.61 -0.84 21.08
C LEU A 300 -9.36 -2.32 21.34
N GLN A 301 -10.40 -3.04 21.71
CA GLN A 301 -10.47 -4.48 21.62
C GLN A 301 -11.72 -4.82 20.82
N ALA A 302 -11.61 -5.67 19.81
CA ALA A 302 -12.77 -6.13 19.06
C ALA A 302 -12.63 -7.59 18.64
N ASN A 303 -13.75 -8.32 18.65
CA ASN A 303 -13.85 -9.71 18.20
C ASN A 303 -15.27 -9.98 17.68
N GLY A 304 -15.39 -10.30 16.40
CA GLY A 304 -16.67 -10.63 15.75
C GLY A 304 -16.73 -10.15 14.31
N THR A 305 -17.91 -10.18 13.71
CA THR A 305 -18.12 -9.71 12.32
C THR A 305 -18.64 -8.28 12.30
N TYR A 306 -18.18 -7.51 11.31
CA TYR A 306 -18.71 -6.19 11.00
C TYR A 306 -19.55 -6.25 9.72
N GLU A 307 -20.89 -6.31 9.87
CA GLU A 307 -21.83 -6.33 8.74
C GLU A 307 -22.99 -5.34 9.01
N PRO A 308 -22.80 -4.02 8.77
CA PRO A 308 -23.79 -3.00 9.09
C PRO A 308 -25.16 -3.23 8.43
N HIS A 309 -25.18 -3.68 7.17
CA HIS A 309 -26.42 -3.99 6.44
C HIS A 309 -27.23 -5.12 7.09
N LYS A 310 -26.59 -5.99 7.87
CA LYS A 310 -27.22 -7.05 8.65
C LYS A 310 -27.37 -6.72 10.14
N LYS A 311 -27.09 -5.46 10.52
CA LYS A 311 -27.07 -4.98 11.92
C LYS A 311 -26.17 -5.83 12.83
N ARG A 312 -25.04 -6.30 12.31
CA ARG A 312 -24.02 -7.05 13.06
C ARG A 312 -22.81 -6.17 13.31
N PHE A 313 -22.35 -6.18 14.55
CA PHE A 313 -21.20 -5.42 15.00
C PHE A 313 -20.30 -6.36 15.81
N PRO A 314 -18.97 -6.21 15.82
CA PRO A 314 -18.12 -7.05 16.65
C PRO A 314 -18.42 -6.81 18.14
N LYS A 315 -18.15 -7.81 18.99
CA LYS A 315 -17.98 -7.53 20.43
C LYS A 315 -16.80 -6.60 20.54
N ALA A 316 -16.97 -5.43 21.14
CA ALA A 316 -15.96 -4.40 21.12
C ALA A 316 -15.95 -3.56 22.39
N ASN A 317 -14.77 -3.16 22.82
CA ASN A 317 -14.53 -2.15 23.82
C ASN A 317 -13.58 -1.12 23.22
N LEU A 318 -14.05 0.11 23.06
CA LEU A 318 -13.27 1.23 22.56
C LEU A 318 -13.28 2.34 23.60
N THR A 319 -12.11 2.81 23.98
CA THR A 319 -11.95 4.05 24.75
C THR A 319 -11.19 5.06 23.91
N VAL A 320 -11.67 6.30 23.91
CA VAL A 320 -11.01 7.44 23.25
C VAL A 320 -10.96 8.58 24.24
N LYS A 321 -9.74 9.09 24.47
CA LYS A 321 -9.51 10.29 25.24
C LYS A 321 -8.75 11.29 24.41
N THR A 322 -9.19 12.54 24.41
CA THR A 322 -8.44 13.63 23.80
C THR A 322 -8.13 14.70 24.84
N ASN A 323 -7.00 15.36 24.68
CA ASN A 323 -6.62 16.49 25.51
C ASN A 323 -6.24 17.67 24.64
N ASN A 324 -6.96 18.78 24.83
CA ASN A 324 -6.69 20.06 24.17
C ASN A 324 -6.48 19.94 22.64
N VAL A 325 -7.33 19.15 21.98
CA VAL A 325 -7.22 19.00 20.53
C VAL A 325 -7.70 20.27 19.82
N SER A 326 -6.96 20.68 18.79
CA SER A 326 -7.32 21.79 17.92
C SER A 326 -7.27 21.34 16.47
N ILE A 327 -8.29 21.70 15.69
CA ILE A 327 -8.43 21.32 14.28
C ILE A 327 -8.75 22.57 13.48
N ARG A 328 -7.86 22.94 12.57
CA ARG A 328 -8.11 23.90 11.48
C ARG A 328 -8.10 23.15 10.15
N THR A 329 -9.08 23.41 9.30
CA THR A 329 -9.20 22.82 7.96
C THR A 329 -8.98 23.90 6.90
N PRO A 330 -8.74 23.54 5.62
CA PRO A 330 -8.59 24.55 4.57
C PRO A 330 -9.91 25.24 4.22
N TYR A 331 -11.03 24.71 4.71
CA TYR A 331 -12.38 25.16 4.33
C TYR A 331 -12.90 26.27 5.24
N TYR A 332 -12.31 26.44 6.43
CA TYR A 332 -12.73 27.46 7.37
C TYR A 332 -11.53 28.02 8.14
N PRO A 333 -11.35 29.36 8.21
CA PRO A 333 -10.11 29.96 8.69
C PRO A 333 -9.86 29.81 10.19
N ARG A 334 -10.92 29.63 11.00
CA ARG A 334 -10.78 29.51 12.47
C ARG A 334 -10.84 28.05 12.92
N PRO A 335 -9.95 27.62 13.82
CA PRO A 335 -9.98 26.26 14.33
C PRO A 335 -11.18 26.02 15.26
N ILE A 336 -11.55 24.74 15.39
CA ILE A 336 -12.22 24.25 16.59
C ILE A 336 -11.13 23.95 17.61
N GLU A 337 -11.18 24.57 18.78
CA GLU A 337 -10.11 24.53 19.78
C GLU A 337 -10.54 23.81 21.05
N ARG A 338 -9.54 23.41 21.86
CA ARG A 338 -9.71 22.86 23.21
C ARG A 338 -10.68 21.67 23.27
N ILE A 339 -10.69 20.86 22.21
CA ILE A 339 -11.53 19.67 22.11
C ILE A 339 -11.02 18.63 23.12
N THR A 340 -11.82 18.41 24.15
CA THR A 340 -11.60 17.39 25.16
C THR A 340 -12.72 16.37 25.07
N ILE A 341 -12.36 15.12 24.78
CA ILE A 341 -13.28 14.00 24.62
C ILE A 341 -12.90 12.91 25.61
N ASP A 342 -13.88 12.34 26.29
CA ASP A 342 -13.75 11.07 27.01
C ASP A 342 -14.94 10.20 26.64
N ALA A 343 -14.69 9.33 25.66
CA ALA A 343 -15.70 8.50 25.03
C ALA A 343 -15.40 7.02 25.23
N LEU A 344 -16.48 6.27 25.42
CA LEU A 344 -16.47 4.83 25.59
C LEU A 344 -17.53 4.22 24.69
N LEU A 345 -17.14 3.23 23.89
CA LEU A 345 -18.06 2.35 23.18
C LEU A 345 -17.93 0.94 23.73
N ARG A 346 -19.06 0.29 24.00
CA ARG A 346 -19.15 -1.11 24.41
C ARG A 346 -20.16 -1.88 23.58
N SER A 347 -19.79 -3.09 23.18
CA SER A 347 -20.62 -4.10 22.52
C SER A 347 -20.21 -5.46 23.08
N THR A 348 -21.13 -6.16 23.73
CA THR A 348 -20.90 -7.43 24.45
C THR A 348 -21.45 -8.65 23.70
N THR A 349 -22.52 -8.49 22.94
CA THR A 349 -23.19 -9.57 22.19
C THR A 349 -22.93 -9.50 20.68
N GLY A 350 -22.51 -8.35 20.19
CA GLY A 350 -22.23 -8.13 18.77
C GLY A 350 -23.48 -7.81 17.94
N ASN A 351 -24.51 -7.28 18.60
CA ASN A 351 -25.72 -6.79 17.96
C ASN A 351 -25.87 -5.30 18.23
N TYR A 352 -26.58 -4.60 17.35
CA TYR A 352 -26.90 -3.19 17.53
C TYR A 352 -27.66 -2.89 18.84
N LYS A 353 -28.41 -3.87 19.37
CA LYS A 353 -29.16 -3.75 20.63
C LYS A 353 -28.28 -3.49 21.87
N ASP A 354 -27.07 -4.03 21.92
CA ASP A 354 -26.20 -3.92 23.10
C ASP A 354 -25.07 -2.89 22.95
N ILE A 355 -24.93 -2.30 21.75
CA ILE A 355 -23.99 -1.19 21.55
C ILE A 355 -24.40 -0.03 22.44
N THR A 356 -23.46 0.40 23.27
CA THR A 356 -23.56 1.58 24.12
C THR A 356 -22.42 2.52 23.77
N VAL A 357 -22.75 3.79 23.53
CA VAL A 357 -21.81 4.88 23.32
C VAL A 357 -22.04 5.89 24.43
N GLN A 358 -21.04 6.06 25.28
CA GLN A 358 -21.02 7.06 26.34
C GLN A 358 -19.98 8.11 26.00
N VAL A 359 -20.43 9.33 25.84
CA VAL A 359 -19.62 10.53 25.69
C VAL A 359 -19.78 11.31 26.98
N ARG A 360 -18.76 11.27 27.84
CA ARG A 360 -18.70 12.15 29.02
C ARG A 360 -18.60 13.60 28.53
N PRO A 361 -18.95 14.61 29.35
CA PRO A 361 -19.03 15.99 28.90
C PRO A 361 -17.82 16.39 28.06
N ILE A 362 -18.03 16.51 26.75
CA ILE A 362 -17.04 17.08 25.85
C ILE A 362 -17.18 18.58 25.93
N ALA A 363 -16.05 19.25 25.82
CA ALA A 363 -15.99 20.70 25.71
C ALA A 363 -15.13 21.04 24.50
N PHE A 364 -15.56 22.05 23.76
CA PHE A 364 -14.74 22.69 22.74
C PHE A 364 -15.08 24.18 22.67
N LEU A 365 -14.17 24.93 22.05
CA LEU A 365 -14.32 26.33 21.75
C LEU A 365 -14.38 26.50 20.24
N PHE A 366 -15.44 27.13 19.72
CA PHE A 366 -15.52 27.46 18.30
C PHE A 366 -16.03 28.88 18.15
N GLU A 367 -15.39 29.69 17.30
CA GLU A 367 -15.74 31.10 17.14
C GLU A 367 -15.75 31.88 18.47
N LYS A 368 -14.88 31.51 19.42
CA LYS A 368 -14.83 32.03 20.80
C LYS A 368 -16.04 31.68 21.68
N HIS A 369 -16.96 30.84 21.22
CA HIS A 369 -18.10 30.37 21.99
C HIS A 369 -17.82 28.97 22.54
N PRO A 370 -17.87 28.77 23.87
CA PRO A 370 -17.75 27.45 24.44
C PRO A 370 -19.02 26.65 24.18
N PHE A 371 -18.85 25.37 23.91
CA PHE A 371 -19.95 24.42 23.76
C PHE A 371 -19.62 23.15 24.53
N THR A 372 -20.58 22.65 25.29
CA THR A 372 -20.48 21.38 26.00
C THR A 372 -21.56 20.41 25.55
N LEU A 373 -21.21 19.13 25.46
CA LEU A 373 -22.11 18.06 25.08
C LEU A 373 -21.83 16.82 25.94
N LYS A 374 -22.86 16.23 26.50
CA LYS A 374 -22.82 14.91 27.11
C LYS A 374 -23.84 14.05 26.38
N ALA A 375 -23.47 12.83 26.04
CA ALA A 375 -24.37 11.91 25.36
C ALA A 375 -24.20 10.50 25.90
N HIS A 376 -25.32 9.82 26.10
CA HIS A 376 -25.37 8.39 26.32
C HIS A 376 -26.37 7.82 25.33
N VAL A 377 -25.90 7.01 24.39
CA VAL A 377 -26.70 6.39 23.34
C VAL A 377 -26.56 4.88 23.46
N SER A 378 -27.69 4.17 23.49
CA SER A 378 -27.72 2.72 23.62
C SER A 378 -28.85 2.13 22.81
N ASN A 379 -28.79 0.81 22.57
CA ASN A 379 -29.83 0.08 21.87
C ASN A 379 -30.15 0.65 20.48
N TRP A 380 -29.24 0.49 19.53
CA TRP A 380 -29.37 1.06 18.19
C TRP A 380 -30.50 0.45 17.35
N ASN A 381 -31.15 -0.61 17.83
CA ASN A 381 -32.39 -1.14 17.25
C ASN A 381 -33.64 -0.39 17.71
N ASN A 382 -33.64 0.12 18.95
CA ASN A 382 -34.66 0.99 19.51
C ASN A 382 -33.95 2.06 20.34
N LEU A 383 -33.53 3.10 19.62
CA LEU A 383 -32.53 4.08 20.05
C LEU A 383 -32.94 4.71 21.38
N ARG A 384 -32.17 4.43 22.43
CA ARG A 384 -32.28 5.11 23.71
C ARG A 384 -31.19 6.15 23.81
N TYR A 385 -31.56 7.38 24.11
CA TYR A 385 -30.61 8.47 24.20
C TYR A 385 -30.86 9.33 25.45
N ASN A 386 -29.78 9.82 26.03
CA ASN A 386 -29.78 10.88 27.01
C ASN A 386 -28.67 11.85 26.60
N ILE A 387 -29.08 12.99 26.05
CA ILE A 387 -28.20 13.98 25.46
C ILE A 387 -28.46 15.30 26.17
N SER A 388 -27.41 15.93 26.65
CA SER A 388 -27.48 17.29 27.17
C SER A 388 -26.42 18.15 26.53
N SER A 389 -26.76 19.37 26.12
CA SER A 389 -25.80 20.34 25.60
C SER A 389 -26.02 21.71 26.20
N ASN A 390 -24.93 22.46 26.33
CA ASN A 390 -24.98 23.84 26.79
C ASN A 390 -23.99 24.70 26.01
N GLY A 391 -24.42 25.90 25.62
CA GLY A 391 -23.57 26.87 24.92
C GLY A 391 -24.13 27.26 23.55
N ILE A 392 -23.33 28.05 22.83
CA ILE A 392 -23.71 28.63 21.53
C ILE A 392 -22.82 28.03 20.46
N ILE A 393 -23.42 27.61 19.35
CA ILE A 393 -22.72 27.08 18.19
C ILE A 393 -23.27 27.71 16.91
N ASP A 394 -22.39 28.21 16.06
CA ASP A 394 -22.78 28.68 14.73
C ASP A 394 -22.78 27.48 13.77
N ILE A 395 -23.97 27.08 13.34
CA ILE A 395 -24.15 25.90 12.50
C ILE A 395 -23.54 26.15 11.12
N GLY A 396 -23.76 27.34 10.55
CA GLY A 396 -23.26 27.64 9.21
C GLY A 396 -21.74 27.56 9.17
N LYS A 397 -21.07 28.14 10.16
CA LYS A 397 -19.61 28.11 10.26
C LYS A 397 -19.05 26.72 10.58
N ILE A 398 -19.66 25.97 11.50
CA ILE A 398 -19.12 24.64 11.84
C ILE A 398 -19.31 23.63 10.70
N TYR A 399 -20.37 23.75 9.91
CA TYR A 399 -20.54 22.92 8.70
C TYR A 399 -19.48 23.23 7.63
N GLN A 400 -19.06 24.51 7.50
CA GLN A 400 -17.97 24.89 6.61
C GLN A 400 -16.65 24.21 6.99
N VAL A 401 -16.38 24.01 8.29
CA VAL A 401 -15.16 23.32 8.76
C VAL A 401 -15.01 21.94 8.10
N PHE A 402 -16.11 21.22 7.89
CA PHE A 402 -16.11 19.86 7.34
C PHE A 402 -16.47 19.75 5.85
N GLN A 403 -16.72 20.88 5.18
CA GLN A 403 -17.07 20.95 3.75
C GLN A 403 -18.14 19.94 3.33
N VAL A 404 -19.25 19.85 4.06
CA VAL A 404 -20.34 18.92 3.70
C VAL A 404 -21.05 19.46 2.44
N PRO A 405 -20.92 18.82 1.25
CA PRO A 405 -21.47 19.37 0.01
C PRO A 405 -23.00 19.44 0.05
N GLY A 406 -23.59 20.51 -0.50
CA GLY A 406 -25.04 20.66 -0.63
C GLY A 406 -25.78 21.22 0.59
N TYR A 407 -25.10 21.48 1.70
CA TYR A 407 -25.70 22.12 2.88
C TYR A 407 -25.43 23.63 2.89
N GLN A 408 -26.48 24.43 2.70
CA GLN A 408 -26.45 25.89 2.85
C GLN A 408 -27.22 26.30 4.12
N ILE A 409 -26.75 25.80 5.27
CA ILE A 409 -27.34 26.13 6.57
C ILE A 409 -26.69 27.41 7.08
N ASN A 410 -27.49 28.39 7.49
CA ASN A 410 -27.03 29.60 8.17
C ASN A 410 -27.79 29.76 9.49
N GLY A 411 -27.10 30.19 10.54
CA GLY A 411 -27.70 30.44 11.86
C GLY A 411 -26.89 29.87 13.00
N SER A 412 -27.28 30.23 14.23
CA SER A 412 -26.68 29.75 15.47
C SER A 412 -27.71 29.00 16.30
N ILE A 413 -27.25 27.98 17.04
CA ILE A 413 -28.02 27.33 18.10
C ILE A 413 -27.46 27.81 19.42
N ALA A 414 -28.29 28.42 20.26
CA ALA A 414 -28.05 28.55 21.68
C ALA A 414 -28.77 27.39 22.38
N THR A 415 -28.03 26.53 23.07
CA THR A 415 -28.59 25.38 23.78
C THR A 415 -28.41 25.52 25.28
N ASN A 416 -29.47 25.20 26.01
CA ASN A 416 -29.43 24.61 27.34
C ASN A 416 -30.42 23.45 27.27
N LEU A 417 -30.00 22.39 26.59
CA LEU A 417 -30.85 21.33 26.08
C LEU A 417 -30.65 20.07 26.91
N SER A 418 -31.75 19.40 27.23
CA SER A 418 -31.77 18.06 27.78
C SER A 418 -32.81 17.25 27.03
N LEU A 419 -32.38 16.20 26.35
CA LEU A 419 -33.20 15.30 25.55
C LEU A 419 -33.03 13.88 26.07
N GLN A 420 -34.16 13.21 26.34
CA GLN A 420 -34.20 11.81 26.72
C GLN A 420 -35.29 11.09 25.94
N GLY A 421 -34.98 9.89 25.45
CA GLY A 421 -35.89 9.06 24.66
C GLY A 421 -35.50 7.59 24.68
#